data_AF-A0AAI8LLA8-F1
#
_entry.id   AF-A0AAI8LLA8-F1
#
_cell.length_a   1.000
_cell.length_b   1.000
_cell.length_c   1.000
_cell.angle_alpha   90.00
_cell.angle_beta   90.00
_cell.angle_gamma   90.00
#
_symmetry.space_group_name_H-M   'P 1'
#
loop_
_entity.id
_entity.type
_entity.pdbx_description
1 polymer ?
#
loop_
_entity_poly.entity_id
_entity_poly.type
_entity_poly.pdbx_seq_one_letter_code
_entity_poly.pdbx_strand_id
1 'polypeptide(L)'
;MGDGAWGFLGVIFSVIVSWCIAHKNLKNTVKQNQQNRKIQEKLEKNQRDFQNSINKSRIEFEREMTQKQIDANLKAKARIEWISEVRRLVSEYLVVIHKVGELLFLLKENNIKKKQEIRRNQSTLGKDSREILESNKQYAIETDLNEKERKKLLSELENQKYKALAISEQLVLYFSNQKEHEKIRKSLNDIKGIIIDIYNKAYGPDISETYYDEKSPILNENSEELSEEIGKYLKIEWDRAKKGE
;
A
#
# COMPACT_ATOMS: atom_id res chain seq x y z
N MET A 1 44.67 -4.10 112.95
CA MET A 1 44.43 -3.25 111.77
C MET A 1 44.85 -4.06 110.55
N GLY A 2 44.03 -4.59 109.65
CA GLY A 2 42.58 -4.67 109.50
C GLY A 2 42.30 -5.46 108.22
N ASP A 3 42.24 -6.79 108.30
CA ASP A 3 41.95 -7.68 107.14
C ASP A 3 40.57 -7.40 106.51
N GLY A 4 39.63 -6.88 107.30
CA GLY A 4 38.33 -6.41 106.81
C GLY A 4 38.44 -5.16 105.91
N ALA A 5 39.47 -4.33 106.05
CA ALA A 5 39.66 -3.14 105.22
C ALA A 5 40.19 -3.49 103.82
N TRP A 6 41.04 -4.52 103.70
CA TRP A 6 41.51 -5.03 102.41
C TRP A 6 40.41 -5.77 101.64
N GLY A 7 39.55 -6.53 102.33
CA GLY A 7 38.35 -7.13 101.74
C GLY A 7 37.35 -6.08 101.22
N PHE A 8 37.09 -5.03 101.99
CA PHE A 8 36.24 -3.89 101.55
C PHE A 8 36.84 -3.14 100.36
N LEU A 9 38.16 -2.90 100.34
CA LEU A 9 38.84 -2.27 99.20
C LEU A 9 38.77 -3.16 97.94
N GLY A 10 38.90 -4.48 98.07
CA GLY A 10 38.74 -5.42 96.96
C GLY A 10 37.33 -5.42 96.36
N VAL A 11 36.28 -5.30 97.20
CA VAL A 11 34.89 -5.17 96.76
C VAL A 11 34.64 -3.83 96.07
N ILE A 12 35.16 -2.72 96.62
CA ILE A 12 35.04 -1.40 95.98
C ILE A 12 35.73 -1.40 94.61
N PHE A 13 36.92 -2.01 94.50
CA PHE A 13 37.63 -2.11 93.24
C PHE A 13 36.88 -2.98 92.20
N SER A 14 36.28 -4.10 92.63
CA SER A 14 35.51 -4.97 91.74
C SER A 14 34.23 -4.30 91.22
N VAL A 15 33.57 -3.47 92.05
CA VAL A 15 32.41 -2.67 91.66
C VAL A 15 32.81 -1.58 90.67
N ILE A 16 33.93 -0.88 90.90
CA ILE A 16 34.44 0.15 89.98
C ILE A 16 34.83 -0.44 88.62
N VAL A 17 35.51 -1.59 88.62
CA VAL A 17 35.89 -2.31 87.41
C VAL A 17 34.66 -2.80 86.66
N SER A 18 33.70 -3.41 87.36
CA SER A 18 32.42 -3.85 86.79
C SER A 18 31.63 -2.69 86.18
N TRP A 19 31.58 -1.54 86.87
CA TRP A 19 30.89 -0.35 86.38
C TRP A 19 31.60 0.27 85.17
N CYS A 20 32.94 0.32 85.18
CA CYS A 20 33.72 0.75 84.01
C CYS A 20 33.47 -0.15 82.80
N ILE A 21 33.45 -1.47 82.98
CA ILE A 21 33.16 -2.44 81.91
C ILE A 21 31.73 -2.26 81.40
N ALA A 22 30.75 -2.14 82.30
CA ALA A 22 29.35 -1.92 81.94
C ALA A 22 29.15 -0.60 81.18
N HIS A 23 29.78 0.49 81.63
CA HIS A 23 29.71 1.79 80.96
C HIS A 23 30.40 1.77 79.59
N LYS A 24 31.54 1.06 79.45
CA LYS A 24 32.26 0.92 78.18
C LYS A 24 31.47 0.06 77.19
N ASN A 25 30.85 -1.03 77.66
CA ASN A 25 29.94 -1.85 76.87
C ASN A 25 28.73 -1.04 76.41
N LEU A 26 28.04 -0.32 77.32
CA LEU A 26 26.90 0.53 76.98
C LEU A 26 27.26 1.56 75.89
N LYS A 27 28.41 2.23 76.03
CA LYS A 27 28.88 3.22 75.06
C LYS A 27 29.23 2.58 73.70
N ASN A 28 29.77 1.37 73.69
CA ASN A 28 30.00 0.60 72.47
C ASN A 28 28.68 0.17 71.81
N THR A 29 27.71 -0.33 72.57
CA THR A 29 26.39 -0.73 72.06
C THR A 29 25.65 0.47 71.44
N VAL A 30 25.69 1.64 72.07
CA VAL A 30 25.11 2.88 71.53
C VAL A 30 25.77 3.29 70.21
N LYS A 31 27.11 3.25 70.13
CA LYS A 31 27.84 3.54 68.88
C LYS A 31 27.52 2.55 67.78
N GLN A 32 27.44 1.26 68.11
CA GLN A 32 27.14 0.18 67.17
C GLN A 32 25.69 0.31 66.65
N ASN A 33 24.74 0.66 67.52
CA ASN A 33 23.36 0.97 67.13
C ASN A 33 23.27 2.20 66.22
N GLN A 34 24.04 3.25 66.47
CA GLN A 34 24.13 4.41 65.58
C GLN A 34 24.72 4.06 64.20
N GLN A 35 25.74 3.20 64.16
CA GLN A 35 26.30 2.70 62.89
C GLN A 35 25.29 1.84 62.13
N ASN A 36 24.60 0.94 62.82
CA ASN A 36 23.56 0.09 62.23
C ASN A 36 22.42 0.92 61.65
N ARG A 37 21.98 1.99 62.32
CA ARG A 37 20.98 2.94 61.77
C ARG A 37 21.47 3.60 60.48
N LYS A 38 22.70 4.11 60.46
CA LYS A 38 23.28 4.71 59.24
C LYS A 38 23.40 3.70 58.10
N ILE A 39 23.71 2.44 58.40
CA ILE A 39 23.76 1.38 57.40
C ILE A 39 22.36 1.08 56.87
N GLN A 40 21.35 0.96 57.74
CA GLN A 40 19.95 0.78 57.34
C GLN A 40 19.45 1.93 56.47
N GLU A 41 19.68 3.18 56.86
CA GLU A 41 19.30 4.37 56.07
C GLU A 41 19.95 4.35 54.68
N LYS A 42 21.23 4.00 54.58
CA LYS A 42 21.92 3.83 53.29
C LYS A 42 21.33 2.69 52.47
N LEU A 43 21.00 1.57 53.11
CA LEU A 43 20.42 0.40 52.44
C LEU A 43 19.04 0.74 51.87
N GLU A 44 18.18 1.39 52.66
CA GLU A 44 16.86 1.85 52.24
C GLU A 44 16.93 2.90 51.13
N LYS A 45 17.90 3.82 51.20
CA LYS A 45 18.15 4.77 50.13
C LYS A 45 18.57 4.06 48.84
N ASN A 46 19.54 3.14 48.92
CA ASN A 46 20.00 2.38 47.76
C ASN A 46 18.88 1.52 47.15
N GLN A 47 18.04 0.90 47.99
CA GLN A 47 16.86 0.15 47.53
C GLN A 47 15.87 1.06 46.82
N ARG A 48 15.56 2.25 47.36
CA ARG A 48 14.70 3.24 46.70
C ARG A 48 15.27 3.72 45.38
N ASP A 49 16.55 4.06 45.35
CA ASP A 49 17.23 4.54 44.14
C ASP A 49 17.24 3.45 43.05
N PHE A 50 17.45 2.19 43.44
CA PHE A 50 17.36 1.03 42.53
C PHE A 50 15.95 0.77 42.03
N GLN A 51 14.93 0.85 42.89
CA GLN A 51 13.52 0.71 42.48
C GLN A 51 13.11 1.84 41.52
N ASN A 52 13.55 3.07 41.79
CA ASN A 52 13.30 4.23 40.93
C ASN A 52 13.98 4.09 39.56
N SER A 53 15.22 3.57 39.51
CA SER A 53 15.91 3.35 38.23
C SER A 53 15.22 2.26 37.41
N ILE A 54 14.82 1.14 38.03
CA ILE A 54 14.06 0.07 37.36
C ILE A 54 12.72 0.62 36.83
N ASN A 55 11.96 1.35 37.65
CA ASN A 55 10.68 1.92 37.22
C ASN A 55 10.86 2.88 36.05
N LYS A 56 11.90 3.72 36.09
CA LYS A 56 12.20 4.63 34.99
C LYS A 56 12.54 3.87 33.71
N SER A 57 13.45 2.90 33.77
CA SER A 57 13.81 2.07 32.61
C SER A 57 12.62 1.27 32.06
N ARG A 58 11.74 0.77 32.94
CA ARG A 58 10.52 0.08 32.53
C ARG A 58 9.56 1.03 31.79
N ILE A 59 9.33 2.22 32.31
CA ILE A 59 8.46 3.23 31.66
C ILE A 59 9.04 3.65 30.31
N GLU A 60 10.36 3.86 30.23
CA GLU A 60 11.05 4.19 28.97
C GLU A 60 10.89 3.07 27.95
N PHE A 61 11.11 1.82 28.35
CA PHE A 61 10.90 0.65 27.49
C PHE A 61 9.44 0.51 27.03
N GLU A 62 8.46 0.66 27.93
CA GLU A 62 7.04 0.60 27.60
C GLU A 62 6.66 1.71 26.59
N ARG A 63 7.19 2.92 26.75
CA ARG A 63 7.00 4.02 25.80
C ARG A 63 7.61 3.72 24.44
N GLU A 64 8.85 3.23 24.40
CA GLU A 64 9.52 2.86 23.15
C GLU A 64 8.77 1.76 22.41
N MET A 65 8.33 0.72 23.13
CA MET A 65 7.54 -0.37 22.55
C MET A 65 6.19 0.13 22.03
N THR A 66 5.52 1.00 22.79
CA THR A 66 4.25 1.61 22.36
C THR A 66 4.45 2.45 21.10
N GLN A 67 5.50 3.28 21.04
CA GLN A 67 5.78 4.10 19.87
C GLN A 67 6.08 3.23 18.64
N LYS A 68 6.92 2.19 18.78
CA LYS A 68 7.20 1.24 17.70
C LYS A 68 5.92 0.57 17.18
N GLN A 69 5.01 0.20 18.08
CA GLN A 69 3.72 -0.39 17.70
C GLN A 69 2.82 0.62 16.98
N ILE A 70 2.78 1.88 17.44
CA ILE A 70 2.04 2.95 16.76
C ILE A 70 2.60 3.19 15.36
N ASP A 71 3.91 3.31 15.21
CA ASP A 71 4.57 3.57 13.93
C ASP A 71 4.32 2.41 12.94
N ALA A 72 4.43 1.16 13.40
CA ALA A 72 4.13 -0.02 12.60
C ALA A 72 2.65 -0.05 12.14
N ASN A 73 1.72 0.28 13.04
CA ASN A 73 0.30 0.36 12.71
C ASN A 73 -0.01 1.47 11.70
N LEU A 74 0.62 2.64 11.84
CA LEU A 74 0.46 3.75 10.90
C LEU A 74 0.98 3.38 9.51
N LYS A 75 2.16 2.75 9.43
CA LYS A 75 2.72 2.24 8.17
C LYS A 75 1.83 1.19 7.51
N ALA A 76 1.37 0.20 8.30
CA ALA A 76 0.48 -0.84 7.81
C ALA A 76 -0.83 -0.26 7.26
N LYS A 77 -1.43 0.70 7.97
CA LYS A 77 -2.65 1.38 7.54
C LYS A 77 -2.44 2.14 6.23
N ALA A 78 -1.41 2.98 6.15
CA ALA A 78 -1.10 3.73 4.93
C ALA A 78 -0.84 2.80 3.74
N ARG A 79 -0.14 1.67 3.96
CA ARG A 79 0.11 0.69 2.90
C ARG A 79 -1.17 -0.03 2.45
N ILE A 80 -2.07 -0.39 3.37
CA ILE A 80 -3.38 -1.00 3.03
C ILE A 80 -4.26 -0.03 2.23
N GLU A 81 -4.29 1.24 2.62
CA GLU A 81 -5.01 2.29 1.89
C GLU A 81 -4.44 2.45 0.47
N TRP A 82 -3.12 2.54 0.35
CA TRP A 82 -2.43 2.57 -0.95
C TRP A 82 -2.72 1.33 -1.80
N ILE A 83 -2.64 0.11 -1.25
CA ILE A 83 -2.99 -1.14 -1.98
C ILE A 83 -4.44 -1.08 -2.48
N SER A 84 -5.37 -0.61 -1.64
CA SER A 84 -6.79 -0.54 -1.99
C SER A 84 -7.04 0.42 -3.14
N GLU A 85 -6.35 1.56 -3.14
CA GLU A 85 -6.45 2.55 -4.20
C GLU A 85 -5.83 2.05 -5.51
N VAL A 86 -4.68 1.38 -5.47
CA VAL A 86 -4.09 0.75 -6.66
C VAL A 86 -5.03 -0.32 -7.23
N ARG A 87 -5.65 -1.16 -6.40
CA ARG A 87 -6.63 -2.16 -6.87
C ARG A 87 -7.82 -1.52 -7.57
N ARG A 88 -8.34 -0.42 -7.01
CA ARG A 88 -9.45 0.34 -7.60
C ARG A 88 -9.06 0.86 -8.99
N LEU A 89 -7.92 1.55 -9.08
CA LEU A 89 -7.42 2.10 -10.34
C LEU A 89 -7.12 1.03 -11.39
N VAL A 90 -6.50 -0.08 -11.01
CA VAL A 90 -6.25 -1.19 -11.94
C VAL A 90 -7.55 -1.79 -12.45
N SER A 91 -8.54 -2.00 -11.56
CA SER A 91 -9.85 -2.51 -11.97
C SER A 91 -10.53 -1.57 -12.97
N GLU A 92 -10.51 -0.27 -12.71
CA GLU A 92 -11.03 0.74 -13.64
C GLU A 92 -10.26 0.75 -14.96
N TYR A 93 -8.94 0.61 -14.92
CA TYR A 93 -8.11 0.56 -16.12
C TYR A 93 -8.44 -0.65 -16.99
N LEU A 94 -8.57 -1.83 -16.39
CA LEU A 94 -8.93 -3.07 -17.08
C LEU A 94 -10.32 -2.97 -17.73
N VAL A 95 -11.29 -2.35 -17.06
CA VAL A 95 -12.62 -2.09 -17.64
C VAL A 95 -12.52 -1.19 -18.87
N VAL A 96 -11.72 -0.11 -18.80
CA VAL A 96 -11.50 0.77 -19.95
C VAL A 96 -10.83 0.03 -21.10
N ILE A 97 -9.83 -0.81 -20.81
CA ILE A 97 -9.14 -1.64 -21.80
C ILE A 97 -10.12 -2.56 -22.53
N HIS A 98 -10.97 -3.28 -21.78
CA HIS A 98 -12.00 -4.13 -22.39
C HIS A 98 -12.99 -3.33 -23.23
N LYS A 99 -13.37 -2.13 -22.78
CA LYS A 99 -14.26 -1.26 -23.55
C LYS A 99 -13.62 -0.80 -24.87
N VAL A 100 -12.32 -0.50 -24.87
CA VAL A 100 -11.57 -0.19 -26.10
C VAL A 100 -11.61 -1.39 -27.06
N GLY A 101 -11.41 -2.61 -26.56
CA GLY A 101 -11.51 -3.83 -27.35
C GLY A 101 -12.91 -4.03 -27.98
N GLU A 102 -13.98 -3.81 -27.20
CA GLU A 102 -15.36 -3.88 -27.70
C GLU A 102 -15.62 -2.84 -28.80
N LEU A 103 -15.15 -1.60 -28.61
CA LEU A 103 -15.32 -0.53 -29.60
C LEU A 103 -14.58 -0.83 -30.91
N LEU A 104 -13.40 -1.43 -30.83
CA LEU A 104 -12.68 -1.92 -32.00
C LEU A 104 -13.50 -2.94 -32.79
N PHE A 105 -14.11 -3.90 -32.10
CA PHE A 105 -14.97 -4.90 -32.72
C PHE A 105 -16.18 -4.25 -33.42
N LEU A 106 -16.87 -3.33 -32.75
CA LEU A 106 -18.02 -2.62 -33.32
C LEU A 106 -17.64 -1.75 -34.54
N LEU A 107 -16.47 -1.10 -34.50
CA LEU A 107 -15.94 -0.33 -35.63
C LEU A 107 -15.63 -1.24 -36.83
N LYS A 108 -15.11 -2.45 -36.59
CA LYS A 108 -14.90 -3.45 -37.65
C LYS A 108 -16.23 -3.84 -38.30
N GLU A 109 -17.25 -4.17 -37.50
CA GLU A 109 -18.58 -4.52 -38.01
C GLU A 109 -19.20 -3.38 -38.83
N ASN A 110 -19.10 -2.14 -38.33
CA ASN A 110 -19.57 -0.94 -39.03
C ASN A 110 -18.90 -0.78 -40.41
N ASN A 111 -17.57 -0.98 -40.49
CA ASN A 111 -16.83 -0.95 -41.75
C ASN A 111 -17.26 -2.08 -42.72
N ILE A 112 -17.54 -3.28 -42.22
CA ILE A 112 -18.04 -4.39 -43.03
C ILE A 112 -19.45 -4.06 -43.59
N LYS A 113 -20.35 -3.53 -42.77
CA LYS A 113 -21.70 -3.09 -43.20
C LYS A 113 -21.58 -2.07 -44.33
N LYS A 114 -20.72 -1.06 -44.19
CA LYS A 114 -20.45 -0.06 -45.23
C LYS A 114 -20.02 -0.69 -46.56
N LYS A 115 -19.10 -1.65 -46.52
CA LYS A 115 -18.64 -2.35 -47.73
C LYS A 115 -19.76 -3.18 -48.38
N GLN A 116 -20.61 -3.81 -47.58
CA GLN A 116 -21.76 -4.57 -48.09
C GLN A 116 -22.82 -3.66 -48.73
N GLU A 117 -23.11 -2.51 -48.12
CA GLU A 117 -24.01 -1.48 -48.66
C GLU A 117 -23.54 -1.00 -50.04
N ILE A 118 -22.25 -0.65 -50.15
CA ILE A 118 -21.63 -0.22 -51.43
C ILE A 118 -21.77 -1.32 -52.50
N ARG A 119 -21.48 -2.58 -52.15
CA ARG A 119 -21.60 -3.72 -53.08
C ARG A 119 -23.04 -3.96 -53.53
N ARG A 120 -24.03 -3.86 -52.61
CA ARG A 120 -25.45 -4.01 -52.93
C ARG A 120 -25.94 -2.92 -53.88
N ASN A 121 -25.51 -1.68 -53.67
CA ASN A 121 -25.93 -0.56 -54.52
C ASN A 121 -25.27 -0.58 -55.91
N GLN A 122 -24.04 -1.09 -56.02
CA GLN A 122 -23.36 -1.27 -57.31
C GLN A 122 -23.95 -2.41 -58.16
N SER A 123 -24.73 -3.32 -57.58
CA SER A 123 -25.42 -4.39 -58.31
C SER A 123 -26.72 -3.89 -58.94
N THR A 124 -26.69 -3.67 -60.26
CA THR A 124 -27.84 -3.25 -61.08
C THR A 124 -28.36 -4.35 -62.00
N LEU A 125 -27.77 -5.54 -61.97
CA LEU A 125 -28.10 -6.63 -62.88
C LEU A 125 -29.55 -7.10 -62.66
N GLY A 126 -30.39 -6.96 -63.68
CA GLY A 126 -31.80 -7.40 -63.65
C GLY A 126 -32.79 -6.45 -63.00
N LYS A 127 -32.38 -5.24 -62.57
CA LYS A 127 -33.28 -4.24 -61.96
C LYS A 127 -33.89 -3.30 -62.99
N ASP A 128 -35.17 -2.94 -62.83
CA ASP A 128 -35.81 -1.88 -63.61
C ASP A 128 -35.48 -0.47 -63.07
N SER A 129 -35.85 0.60 -63.82
CA SER A 129 -35.55 1.98 -63.42
C SER A 129 -36.18 2.41 -62.10
N ARG A 130 -37.32 1.84 -61.71
CA ARG A 130 -38.03 2.17 -60.46
C ARG A 130 -37.35 1.47 -59.28
N GLU A 131 -36.93 0.22 -59.46
CA GLU A 131 -36.15 -0.55 -58.50
C GLU A 131 -34.77 0.08 -58.26
N ILE A 132 -34.12 0.61 -59.29
CA ILE A 132 -32.86 1.36 -59.15
C ILE A 132 -33.07 2.63 -58.31
N LEU A 133 -34.16 3.37 -58.52
CA LEU A 133 -34.46 4.59 -57.77
C LEU A 133 -34.71 4.29 -56.28
N GLU A 134 -35.50 3.27 -55.96
CA GLU A 134 -35.75 2.88 -54.56
C GLU A 134 -34.49 2.31 -53.88
N SER A 135 -33.68 1.51 -54.60
CA SER A 135 -32.38 1.02 -54.12
C SER A 135 -31.43 2.17 -53.75
N ASN A 136 -31.38 3.22 -54.57
CA ASN A 136 -30.55 4.40 -54.31
C ASN A 136 -31.03 5.22 -53.10
N LYS A 137 -32.35 5.37 -52.91
CA LYS A 137 -32.91 6.03 -51.71
C LYS A 137 -32.57 5.24 -50.45
N GLN A 138 -32.76 3.92 -50.49
CA GLN A 138 -32.43 3.03 -49.37
C GLN A 138 -30.94 3.10 -49.03
N TYR A 139 -30.06 3.08 -50.03
CA TYR A 139 -28.62 3.24 -49.84
C TYR A 139 -28.25 4.57 -49.17
N ALA A 140 -28.90 5.68 -49.55
CA ALA A 140 -28.66 6.98 -48.93
C ALA A 140 -29.04 7.00 -47.44
N ILE A 141 -30.17 6.35 -47.09
CA ILE A 141 -30.62 6.22 -45.69
C ILE A 141 -29.65 5.34 -44.88
N GLU A 142 -29.28 4.18 -45.41
CA GLU A 142 -28.35 3.24 -44.76
C GLU A 142 -26.98 3.90 -44.54
N THR A 143 -26.48 4.64 -45.54
CA THR A 143 -25.21 5.36 -45.45
C THR A 143 -25.23 6.42 -44.34
N ASP A 144 -26.29 7.22 -44.22
CA ASP A 144 -26.42 8.23 -43.16
C ASP A 144 -26.48 7.60 -41.76
N LEU A 145 -27.25 6.51 -41.61
CA LEU A 145 -27.33 5.76 -40.34
C LEU A 145 -25.97 5.17 -39.95
N ASN A 146 -25.28 4.56 -40.90
CA ASN A 146 -23.98 3.95 -40.72
C ASN A 146 -22.91 5.01 -40.34
N GLU A 147 -22.95 6.19 -40.97
CA GLU A 147 -22.05 7.30 -40.63
C GLU A 147 -22.33 7.86 -39.22
N LYS A 148 -23.60 7.98 -38.82
CA LYS A 148 -23.99 8.40 -37.46
C LYS A 148 -23.53 7.39 -36.40
N GLU A 149 -23.72 6.10 -36.66
CA GLU A 149 -23.22 5.03 -35.78
C GLU A 149 -21.69 5.11 -35.64
N ARG A 150 -20.97 5.24 -36.76
CA ARG A 150 -19.51 5.39 -36.76
C ARG A 150 -19.05 6.60 -35.94
N LYS A 151 -19.67 7.76 -36.11
CA LYS A 151 -19.34 8.97 -35.33
C LYS A 151 -19.52 8.75 -33.83
N LYS A 152 -20.60 8.07 -33.43
CA LYS A 152 -20.86 7.71 -32.03
C LYS A 152 -19.78 6.78 -31.48
N LEU A 153 -19.40 5.74 -32.22
CA LEU A 153 -18.35 4.79 -31.82
C LEU A 153 -16.98 5.48 -31.68
N LEU A 154 -16.63 6.36 -32.61
CA LEU A 154 -15.38 7.13 -32.57
C LEU A 154 -15.33 8.10 -31.38
N SER A 155 -16.44 8.78 -31.08
CA SER A 155 -16.55 9.66 -29.92
C SER A 155 -16.41 8.88 -28.60
N GLU A 156 -17.02 7.70 -28.51
CA GLU A 156 -16.86 6.85 -27.33
C GLU A 156 -15.42 6.34 -27.20
N LEU A 157 -14.77 5.95 -28.31
CA LEU A 157 -13.36 5.55 -28.31
C LEU A 157 -12.43 6.67 -27.84
N GLU A 158 -12.71 7.91 -28.25
CA GLU A 158 -11.97 9.08 -27.79
C GLU A 158 -12.10 9.28 -26.27
N ASN A 159 -13.31 9.15 -25.73
CA ASN A 159 -13.56 9.23 -24.29
C ASN A 159 -12.78 8.14 -23.54
N GLN A 160 -12.81 6.89 -24.03
CA GLN A 160 -12.08 5.79 -23.43
C GLN A 160 -10.56 5.99 -23.49
N LYS A 161 -10.02 6.57 -24.57
CA LYS A 161 -8.60 6.96 -24.65
C LYS A 161 -8.23 7.90 -23.51
N TYR A 162 -8.98 8.98 -23.29
CA TYR A 162 -8.65 9.94 -22.24
C TYR A 162 -8.77 9.35 -20.84
N LYS A 163 -9.77 8.50 -20.58
CA LYS A 163 -9.88 7.74 -19.33
C LYS A 163 -8.69 6.82 -19.11
N ALA A 164 -8.31 6.04 -20.14
CA ALA A 164 -7.17 5.15 -20.09
C ALA A 164 -5.88 5.91 -19.74
N LEU A 165 -5.63 7.03 -20.44
CA LEU A 165 -4.47 7.86 -20.19
C LEU A 165 -4.45 8.40 -18.76
N ALA A 166 -5.56 8.94 -18.27
CA ALA A 166 -5.64 9.49 -16.93
C ALA A 166 -5.37 8.42 -15.85
N ILE A 167 -5.93 7.22 -15.99
CA ILE A 167 -5.71 6.13 -15.03
C ILE A 167 -4.28 5.60 -15.14
N SER A 168 -3.74 5.45 -16.36
CA SER A 168 -2.36 5.01 -16.59
C SER A 168 -1.36 5.95 -15.91
N GLU A 169 -1.53 7.27 -16.05
CA GLU A 169 -0.65 8.25 -15.37
C GLU A 169 -0.76 8.14 -13.83
N GLN A 170 -1.96 7.97 -13.29
CA GLN A 170 -2.15 7.77 -11.84
C GLN A 170 -1.46 6.50 -11.34
N LEU A 171 -1.58 5.40 -12.08
CA LEU A 171 -0.89 4.15 -11.75
C LEU A 171 0.63 4.34 -11.79
N VAL A 172 1.17 5.02 -12.81
CA VAL A 172 2.60 5.31 -12.89
C VAL A 172 3.09 6.13 -11.69
N LEU A 173 2.27 7.04 -11.12
CA LEU A 173 2.65 7.77 -9.90
C LEU A 173 2.78 6.86 -8.67
N TYR A 174 2.02 5.78 -8.60
CA TYR A 174 2.14 4.79 -7.53
C TYR A 174 3.34 3.86 -7.69
N PHE A 175 3.87 3.73 -8.90
CA PHE A 175 5.00 2.85 -9.22
C PHE A 175 6.27 3.67 -9.53
N SER A 176 7.12 3.86 -8.52
CA SER A 176 8.40 4.58 -8.63
C SER A 176 9.36 4.00 -9.68
N ASN A 177 10.37 4.76 -10.10
CA ASN A 177 11.44 4.31 -11.00
C ASN A 177 12.46 3.36 -10.34
N GLN A 178 11.96 2.33 -9.66
CA GLN A 178 12.75 1.31 -9.01
C GLN A 178 12.67 0.01 -9.80
N LYS A 179 13.72 -0.81 -9.69
CA LYS A 179 13.82 -2.10 -10.41
C LYS A 179 12.63 -3.02 -10.13
N GLU A 180 12.06 -2.96 -8.93
CA GLU A 180 10.88 -3.75 -8.56
C GLU A 180 9.61 -3.40 -9.34
N HIS A 181 9.51 -2.18 -9.90
CA HIS A 181 8.35 -1.71 -10.65
C HIS A 181 8.54 -1.71 -12.17
N GLU A 182 9.73 -2.07 -12.65
CA GLU A 182 10.10 -1.92 -14.06
C GLU A 182 9.13 -2.65 -14.99
N LYS A 183 8.74 -3.88 -14.64
CA LYS A 183 7.79 -4.67 -15.41
C LYS A 183 6.40 -4.03 -15.47
N ILE A 184 5.86 -3.63 -14.31
CA ILE A 184 4.54 -2.98 -14.21
C ILE A 184 4.52 -1.71 -15.06
N ARG A 185 5.56 -0.87 -14.94
CA ARG A 185 5.66 0.38 -15.72
C ARG A 185 5.76 0.10 -17.21
N LYS A 186 6.51 -0.93 -17.61
CA LYS A 186 6.61 -1.33 -19.01
C LYS A 186 5.23 -1.72 -19.55
N SER A 187 4.51 -2.63 -18.87
CA SER A 187 3.15 -3.05 -19.27
C SER A 187 2.17 -1.86 -19.35
N LEU A 188 2.21 -0.93 -18.39
CA LEU A 188 1.39 0.29 -18.43
C LEU A 188 1.68 1.14 -19.67
N ASN A 189 2.95 1.33 -20.01
CA ASN A 189 3.37 2.09 -21.18
C ASN A 189 3.03 1.38 -22.50
N ASP A 190 3.18 0.06 -22.55
CA ASP A 190 2.88 -0.75 -23.73
C ASP A 190 1.38 -0.67 -24.05
N ILE A 191 0.51 -0.87 -23.05
CA ILE A 191 -0.95 -0.71 -23.19
C ILE A 191 -1.30 0.72 -23.63
N LYS A 192 -0.70 1.73 -22.99
CA LYS A 192 -0.90 3.14 -23.35
C LYS A 192 -0.55 3.40 -24.81
N GLY A 193 0.58 2.87 -25.28
CA GLY A 193 1.01 2.95 -26.67
C GLY A 193 0.02 2.31 -27.63
N ILE A 194 -0.49 1.12 -27.28
CA ILE A 194 -1.50 0.40 -28.07
C ILE A 194 -2.79 1.21 -28.19
N ILE A 195 -3.30 1.77 -27.08
CA ILE A 195 -4.53 2.58 -27.08
C ILE A 195 -4.37 3.85 -27.95
N ILE A 196 -3.21 4.50 -27.89
CA ILE A 196 -2.91 5.66 -28.74
C ILE A 196 -2.85 5.26 -30.23
N ASP A 197 -2.20 4.14 -30.58
CA ASP A 197 -2.17 3.63 -31.96
C ASP A 197 -3.58 3.33 -32.48
N ILE A 198 -4.39 2.65 -31.66
CA ILE A 198 -5.80 2.34 -31.96
C ILE A 198 -6.57 3.61 -32.28
N TYR A 199 -6.49 4.62 -31.41
CA TYR A 199 -7.17 5.90 -31.63
C TYR A 199 -6.70 6.57 -32.92
N ASN A 200 -5.39 6.71 -33.12
CA ASN A 200 -4.85 7.39 -34.30
C ASN A 200 -5.29 6.71 -35.61
N LYS A 201 -5.34 5.38 -35.62
CA LYS A 201 -5.81 4.61 -36.78
C LYS A 201 -7.33 4.67 -36.95
N ALA A 202 -8.11 4.71 -35.87
CA ALA A 202 -9.57 4.82 -35.93
C ALA A 202 -10.05 6.08 -36.64
N TYR A 203 -9.26 7.16 -36.55
CA TYR A 203 -9.51 8.42 -37.24
C TYR A 203 -8.76 8.54 -38.59
N GLY A 204 -7.92 7.56 -38.95
CA GLY A 204 -7.17 7.52 -40.20
C GLY A 204 -7.97 6.95 -41.38
N PRO A 205 -7.48 7.10 -42.63
CA PRO A 205 -8.12 6.51 -43.80
C PRO A 205 -8.05 4.97 -43.75
N ASP A 206 -9.23 4.34 -43.85
CA ASP A 206 -9.49 2.90 -43.95
C ASP A 206 -8.57 1.99 -43.11
N ILE A 207 -8.95 1.77 -41.85
CA ILE A 207 -8.38 0.66 -41.07
C ILE A 207 -8.64 -0.66 -41.81
N SER A 208 -7.59 -1.44 -42.04
CA SER A 208 -7.72 -2.80 -42.56
C SER A 208 -8.45 -3.69 -41.54
N GLU A 209 -9.31 -4.58 -42.02
CA GLU A 209 -9.99 -5.55 -41.14
C GLU A 209 -8.99 -6.38 -40.31
N THR A 210 -7.81 -6.64 -40.86
CA THR A 210 -6.69 -7.33 -40.21
C THR A 210 -6.14 -6.59 -38.98
N TYR A 211 -6.20 -5.25 -38.96
CA TYR A 211 -5.70 -4.46 -37.84
C TYR A 211 -6.50 -4.73 -36.56
N TYR A 212 -7.83 -4.90 -36.69
CA TYR A 212 -8.69 -5.22 -35.56
C TYR A 212 -8.40 -6.61 -34.99
N ASP A 213 -8.17 -7.58 -35.88
CA ASP A 213 -7.87 -8.97 -35.51
C ASP A 213 -6.50 -9.13 -34.85
N GLU A 214 -5.54 -8.27 -35.21
CA GLU A 214 -4.21 -8.26 -34.60
C GLU A 214 -4.17 -7.53 -33.25
N LYS A 215 -4.87 -6.39 -33.11
CA LYS A 215 -4.74 -5.54 -31.92
C LYS A 215 -5.61 -5.96 -30.74
N SER A 216 -6.77 -6.56 -30.98
CA SER A 216 -7.65 -6.99 -29.89
C SER A 216 -7.01 -8.08 -29.00
N PRO A 217 -6.36 -9.13 -29.55
CA PRO A 217 -5.67 -10.13 -28.73
C PRO A 217 -4.50 -9.55 -27.95
N ILE A 218 -3.68 -8.70 -28.59
CA ILE A 218 -2.53 -8.05 -27.95
C ILE A 218 -2.98 -7.21 -26.75
N LEU A 219 -4.09 -6.47 -26.90
CA LEU A 219 -4.62 -5.65 -25.82
C LEU A 219 -5.09 -6.50 -24.62
N ASN A 220 -5.72 -7.65 -24.89
CA ASN A 220 -6.14 -8.60 -23.85
C ASN A 220 -4.93 -9.25 -23.16
N GLU A 221 -3.96 -9.76 -23.92
CA GLU A 221 -2.74 -10.38 -23.37
C GLU A 221 -1.98 -9.41 -22.46
N ASN A 222 -1.78 -8.17 -22.90
CA ASN A 222 -1.12 -7.15 -22.08
C ASN A 222 -1.93 -6.80 -20.82
N SER A 223 -3.27 -6.84 -20.88
CA SER A 223 -4.13 -6.59 -19.73
C SER A 223 -4.04 -7.71 -18.68
N GLU A 224 -3.93 -8.97 -19.13
CA GLU A 224 -3.74 -10.13 -18.27
C GLU A 224 -2.36 -10.08 -17.60
N GLU A 225 -1.31 -9.80 -18.37
CA GLU A 225 0.05 -9.65 -17.85
C GLU A 225 0.14 -8.52 -16.81
N LEU A 226 -0.48 -7.36 -17.09
CA LEU A 226 -0.53 -6.25 -16.14
C LEU A 226 -1.24 -6.65 -14.84
N SER A 227 -2.39 -7.31 -14.96
CA SER A 227 -3.18 -7.78 -13.82
C SER A 227 -2.38 -8.77 -12.96
N GLU A 228 -1.66 -9.69 -13.60
CA GLU A 228 -0.82 -10.67 -12.92
C GLU A 228 0.36 -10.02 -12.20
N GLU A 229 1.12 -9.16 -12.87
CA GLU A 229 2.30 -8.51 -12.29
C GLU A 229 1.93 -7.57 -11.13
N ILE A 230 0.87 -6.77 -11.27
CA ILE A 230 0.38 -5.95 -10.16
C ILE A 230 -0.18 -6.84 -9.04
N GLY A 231 -0.93 -7.90 -9.38
CA GLY A 231 -1.48 -8.84 -8.39
C GLY A 231 -0.39 -9.47 -7.51
N LYS A 232 0.70 -9.94 -8.13
CA LYS A 232 1.89 -10.47 -7.44
C LYS A 232 2.52 -9.41 -6.54
N TYR A 233 2.75 -8.20 -7.05
CA TYR A 233 3.38 -7.13 -6.29
C TYR A 233 2.53 -6.69 -5.09
N LEU A 234 1.23 -6.45 -5.29
CA LEU A 234 0.31 -6.08 -4.21
C LEU A 234 0.16 -7.18 -3.16
N LYS A 235 0.32 -8.45 -3.55
CA LYS A 235 0.34 -9.56 -2.59
C LYS A 235 1.57 -9.50 -1.68
N ILE A 236 2.75 -9.21 -2.24
CA ILE A 236 3.98 -9.01 -1.47
C ILE A 236 3.80 -7.84 -0.50
N GLU A 237 3.31 -6.70 -0.98
CA GLU A 237 3.10 -5.50 -0.16
C GLU A 237 2.04 -5.71 0.93
N TRP A 238 1.00 -6.48 0.64
CA TRP A 238 -0.01 -6.87 1.63
C TRP A 238 0.59 -7.69 2.77
N ASP A 239 1.48 -8.64 2.43
CA ASP A 239 2.15 -9.46 3.43
C ASP A 239 3.18 -8.66 4.23
N ARG A 240 3.83 -7.64 3.63
CA ARG A 240 4.66 -6.66 4.36
C ARG A 240 3.82 -5.81 5.32
N ALA A 241 2.65 -5.31 4.87
CA ALA A 241 1.74 -4.53 5.69
C ALA A 241 1.27 -5.31 6.94
N LYS A 242 0.97 -6.59 6.80
CA LYS A 242 0.60 -7.47 7.93
C LYS A 242 1.70 -7.63 8.97
N LYS A 243 2.97 -7.46 8.59
CA LYS A 243 4.13 -7.53 9.48
C LYS A 243 4.49 -6.18 10.11
N GLY A 244 3.85 -5.09 9.68
CA GLY A 244 4.18 -3.73 10.13
C GLY A 244 5.49 -3.19 9.55
N GLU A 245 5.97 -3.77 8.44
CA GLU A 245 7.17 -3.34 7.70
C GLU A 245 6.94 -2.07 6.88
#